data_AF-A0A512NPG1-F1
#
_entry.id   AF-A0A512NPG1-F1
#
_cell.length_a   1.000
_cell.length_b   1.000
_cell.length_c   1.000
_cell.angle_alpha   90.00
_cell.angle_beta   90.00
_cell.angle_gamma   90.00
#
_symmetry.space_group_name_H-M   'P 1'
#
loop_
_entity.id
_entity.type
_entity.pdbx_description
1 polymer ?
#
loop_
_entity_poly.entity_id
_entity_poly.type
_entity_poly.pdbx_seq_one_letter_code
_entity_poly.pdbx_strand_id
1 'polypeptide(L)' 'MAQVIESRFVCDGRYRIHSINAVGRRRGRIIEVEDVDRRERFHGKGAKLDRLVLRLLSQAWRDRQESAKRGAR' A
#
# COMPACT_ATOMS: atom_id res chain seq x y z
N MET A 1 4.42 18.39 17.84
CA MET A 1 4.78 17.31 16.88
C MET A 1 3.65 17.19 15.88
N ALA A 2 3.89 17.46 14.60
CA ALA A 2 2.88 17.24 13.57
C ALA A 2 3.06 15.85 12.97
N GLN A 3 1.96 15.11 12.85
CA GLN A 3 1.90 13.80 12.20
C GLN A 3 0.86 13.91 11.09
N VAL A 4 1.19 13.39 9.90
CA VAL A 4 0.27 13.35 8.77
C VAL A 4 -0.19 11.91 8.59
N ILE A 5 -1.51 11.71 8.60
CA ILE A 5 -2.11 10.44 8.24
C ILE A 5 -2.31 10.46 6.73
N GLU A 6 -1.69 9.51 6.05
CA GLU A 6 -1.88 9.32 4.61
C GLU A 6 -2.61 8.01 4.35
N SER A 7 -3.49 8.05 3.36
CA SER A 7 -4.19 6.90 2.84
C SER A 7 -3.95 6.82 1.35
N ARG A 8 -3.55 5.65 0.84
CA ARG A 8 -3.44 5.43 -0.61
C ARG A 8 -3.98 4.07 -1.01
N PHE A 9 -4.47 3.99 -2.24
CA PHE A 9 -4.94 2.75 -2.84
C PHE A 9 -3.88 2.17 -3.78
N VAL A 10 -3.76 0.84 -3.79
CA VAL A 10 -2.88 0.07 -4.69
C VAL A 10 -3.63 -1.13 -5.25
N CYS A 11 -3.05 -1.79 -6.26
CA CYS A 11 -3.67 -2.93 -6.96
C CYS A 11 -5.09 -2.59 -7.43
N ASP A 12 -5.20 -1.51 -8.21
CA ASP A 12 -6.47 -1.06 -8.81
C ASP A 12 -7.60 -0.79 -7.79
N GLY A 13 -7.24 -0.33 -6.59
CA GLY A 13 -8.21 -0.01 -5.54
C GLY A 13 -8.43 -1.12 -4.52
N ARG A 14 -7.99 -2.35 -4.81
CA ARG A 14 -8.22 -3.51 -3.94
C ARG A 14 -7.64 -3.36 -2.54
N TYR A 15 -6.47 -2.75 -2.42
CA TYR A 15 -5.84 -2.56 -1.11
C TYR A 15 -5.71 -1.09 -0.75
N ARG A 16 -6.11 -0.75 0.47
CA ARG A 16 -5.90 0.57 1.08
C ARG A 16 -4.76 0.49 2.09
N ILE A 17 -3.80 1.39 1.99
CA ILE A 17 -2.66 1.49 2.90
C ILE A 17 -2.81 2.74 3.74
N HIS A 18 -2.75 2.58 5.06
CA HIS A 18 -2.75 3.67 6.04
C HIS A 18 -1.39 3.80 6.71
N SER A 19 -0.78 4.98 6.58
CA SER A 19 0.50 5.31 7.18
C SER A 19 0.45 6.61 7.96
N ILE A 20 1.20 6.65 9.05
CA ILE A 20 1.47 7.88 9.80
C ILE A 20 2.88 8.33 9.45
N ASN A 21 2.95 9.45 8.74
CA ASN A 21 4.20 10.12 8.43
C ASN A 21 4.50 11.14 9.52
N ALA A 22 5.71 11.07 10.09
CA ALA A 22 6.19 12.15 10.94
C ALA A 22 6.54 13.35 10.05
N VAL A 23 6.08 14.54 10.40
CA VAL A 23 6.52 15.76 9.71
C VAL A 23 7.98 16.03 10.14
N GLY A 24 8.94 15.70 9.27
CA GLY A 24 10.38 15.89 9.51
C GLY A 24 11.25 14.71 9.06
N ARG A 25 12.47 14.60 9.61
CA ARG A 25 13.50 13.59 9.22
C ARG A 25 13.14 12.12 9.52
N ARG A 26 12.03 11.85 10.21
CA ARG A 26 11.63 10.48 10.59
C ARG A 26 10.82 9.84 9.46
N ARG A 27 11.19 8.61 9.10
CA ARG A 27 10.44 7.80 8.14
C ARG A 27 9.03 7.54 8.66
N GLY A 28 8.05 7.62 7.77
CA GLY A 28 6.68 7.23 8.05
C GLY A 28 6.55 5.79 8.49
N ARG A 29 5.51 5.51 9.28
CA ARG A 29 5.20 4.19 9.80
C ARG A 29 3.87 3.72 9.22
N ILE A 30 3.88 2.58 8.54
CA ILE A 30 2.67 1.91 8.12
C ILE A 30 2.00 1.30 9.36
N ILE A 31 0.71 1.53 9.49
CA ILE A 31 -0.07 1.10 10.66
C ILE A 31 -1.08 0.03 10.27
N GLU A 32 -1.65 0.16 9.08
CA GLU A 32 -2.71 -0.74 8.63
C GLU A 32 -2.71 -0.88 7.10
N VAL A 33 -3.07 -2.08 6.66
CA VAL A 33 -3.42 -2.37 5.26
C VAL A 33 -4.79 -3.03 5.28
N GLU A 34 -5.68 -2.63 4.41
CA GLU A 34 -7.03 -3.18 4.26
C GLU A 34 -7.20 -3.77 2.86
N ASP A 35 -7.74 -4.99 2.75
CA ASP A 35 -8.36 -5.50 1.51
C ASP A 35 -9.80 -4.97 1.48
N VAL A 36 -10.05 -4.02 0.60
CA VAL A 36 -11.32 -3.27 0.52
C VAL A 36 -12.47 -4.18 0.09
N ASP A 37 -12.20 -5.09 -0.85
CA ASP A 37 -13.21 -6.00 -1.39
C ASP A 37 -13.67 -7.00 -0.32
N ARG A 38 -12.71 -7.47 0.48
CA ARG A 38 -12.96 -8.47 1.53
C ARG A 38 -13.30 -7.85 2.88
N ARG A 39 -13.16 -6.53 3.03
CA ARG A 39 -13.26 -5.80 4.30
C ARG A 39 -12.36 -6.40 5.38
N GLU A 40 -11.20 -6.93 4.98
CA GLU A 40 -10.23 -7.58 5.86
C GLU A 40 -9.08 -6.60 6.18
N ARG A 41 -8.71 -6.50 7.46
CA ARG A 41 -7.64 -5.63 7.92
C ARG A 41 -6.43 -6.45 8.35
N PHE A 42 -5.27 -6.09 7.82
CA PHE A 42 -4.00 -6.69 8.17
C PHE A 42 -3.33 -5.87 9.27
N HIS A 43 -3.19 -6.49 10.43
CA HIS A 43 -2.44 -5.92 11.55
C HIS A 43 -1.10 -6.65 11.73
N GLY A 44 -0.11 -5.94 12.26
CA GLY A 44 1.17 -6.54 12.57
C GLY A 44 2.26 -5.54 12.91
N LYS A 45 3.47 -6.07 13.15
CA LYS A 45 4.68 -5.23 13.31
C LYS A 45 4.89 -4.41 12.03
N GLY A 46 5.36 -3.17 12.18
CA GLY A 46 5.63 -2.25 11.06
C GLY A 46 6.41 -2.93 9.93
N ALA A 47 7.53 -3.59 10.25
CA ALA A 47 8.34 -4.33 9.26
C ALA A 47 7.59 -5.43 8.48
N LYS A 48 6.57 -6.07 9.09
CA LYS A 48 5.73 -7.05 8.38
C LYS A 48 4.79 -6.36 7.40
N LEU A 49 4.21 -5.23 7.81
CA LEU A 49 3.37 -4.40 6.95
C LEU A 49 4.17 -3.74 5.83
N ASP A 50 5.40 -3.28 6.10
CA ASP A 50 6.33 -2.78 5.09
C ASP A 50 6.60 -3.84 4.01
N ARG A 51 6.92 -5.07 4.42
CA ARG A 51 7.11 -6.19 3.47
C ARG A 51 5.85 -6.51 2.67
N LEU A 52 4.68 -6.48 3.31
CA LEU A 52 3.40 -6.68 2.63
C LEU A 52 3.17 -5.60 1.57
N VAL A 53 3.34 -4.34 1.94
CA VAL A 53 3.17 -3.21 1.01
C VAL A 53 4.15 -3.28 -0.14
N LEU A 54 5.43 -3.61 0.09
CA LEU A 54 6.40 -3.79 -1.00
C LEU A 54 5.94 -4.87 -1.99
N ARG A 55 5.43 -6.00 -1.49
CA ARG A 55 4.90 -7.08 -2.33
C ARG A 55 3.70 -6.62 -3.15
N LEU A 56 2.75 -5.90 -2.54
CA LEU A 56 1.56 -5.37 -3.23
C LEU A 56 1.95 -4.36 -4.31
N LEU A 57 2.91 -3.47 -4.05
CA LEU A 57 3.40 -2.52 -5.04
C LEU A 57 4.09 -3.22 -6.22
N SER A 58 4.91 -4.25 -5.96
CA SER A 58 5.50 -5.05 -7.03
C SER A 58 4.44 -5.77 -7.87
N GLN A 59 3.36 -6.27 -7.25
CA GLN A 59 2.25 -6.88 -7.96
C GLN A 59 1.51 -5.86 -8.83
N ALA A 60 1.14 -4.71 -8.28
CA ALA A 60 0.46 -3.65 -9.02
C ALA A 60 1.27 -3.18 -10.25
N TRP A 61 2.60 -3.12 -10.13
CA TRP A 61 3.46 -2.79 -11.26
C TRP A 61 3.45 -3.87 -12.35
N ARG A 62 3.50 -5.16 -11.97
CA ARG A 62 3.39 -6.27 -12.92
C ARG A 62 2.03 -6.28 -13.63
N ASP A 63 0.95 -6.11 -12.87
CA ASP A 63 -0.41 -6.11 -13.42
C ASP A 63 -0.55 -4.98 -14.46
N ARG A 64 -0.01 -3.78 -14.17
CA ARG A 64 0.01 -2.67 -15.12
C ARG A 64 0.82 -2.99 -16.39
N GLN A 65 1.99 -3.61 -16.25
CA GLN A 65 2.82 -4.01 -17.40
C GLN A 65 2.10 -5.05 -18.28
N GLU A 66 1.45 -6.03 -17.67
CA GLU A 66 0.69 -7.05 -18.41
C GLU A 66 -0.53 -6.46 -19.12
N SER A 67 -1.27 -5.56 -18.47
CA SER A 67 -2.39 -4.84 -19.11
C SER A 67 -1.92 -3.99 -20.29
N ALA A 68 -0.78 -3.32 -20.18
CA ALA A 68 -0.21 -2.53 -21.26
C ALA A 68 0.15 -3.39 -22.49
N LYS A 69 0.67 -4.61 -22.28
CA LYS A 69 0.95 -5.56 -23.37
C LYS A 69 -0.32 -6.07 -24.05
N ARG A 70 -1.42 -6.25 -23.29
CA ARG A 70 -2.69 -6.78 -23.82
C ARG A 70 -3.46 -5.76 -24.66
N GLY A 71 -3.38 -4.47 -24.35
CA GLY A 71 -4.04 -3.40 -25.11
C GLY A 71 -3.31 -3.00 -26.40
N ALA A 72 -2.14 -3.59 -26.69
CA ALA A 72 -1.35 -3.33 -27.90
C ALA A 72 -1.58 -4.37 -29.01
N ARG A 73 -2.64 -5.19 -28.92
CA ARG A 73 -3.05 -6.17 -29.93
C ARG A 73 -4.32 -5.75 -30.64
#